data_AF-A0A0M1JC08-F1
#
_entry.id   AF-A0A0M1JC08-F1
#
_cell.length_a   1.000
_cell.length_b   1.000
_cell.length_c   1.000
_cell.angle_alpha   90.00
_cell.angle_beta   90.00
_cell.angle_gamma   90.00
#
_symmetry.space_group_name_H-M   'P 1'
#
loop_
_entity.id
_entity.type
_entity.pdbx_description
1 polymer ?
#
loop_
_entity_poly.entity_id
_entity_poly.type
_entity_poly.pdbx_seq_one_letter_code
_entity_poly.pdbx_strand_id
1 'polypeptide(L)'
;KLRDETRDAMKEAYKWLSISILKQGNRSLRQAAFGTVPMLSVSILPKRSLGVEYPSITSERLPLKPVGLLGTDVSFDRTREKMADAVAMLARLGELEMALNRLMEEQRKAQKRVNALKYNIIPRYRRTIRFIRAALEEEERNTLFQIKILREQSEA
;
A
#
# COMPACT_ATOMS: atom_id res chain seq x y z
N LYS A 1 -3.49 -4.65 -17.01
CA LYS A 1 -3.26 -6.13 -17.04
C LYS A 1 -4.08 -6.81 -15.96
N LEU A 2 -3.61 -6.95 -14.71
CA LEU A 2 -4.40 -7.65 -13.67
C LEU A 2 -5.79 -7.05 -13.46
N ARG A 3 -5.92 -5.72 -13.41
CA ARG A 3 -7.22 -5.03 -13.31
C ARG A 3 -8.16 -5.34 -14.49
N ASP A 4 -7.62 -5.49 -15.69
CA ASP A 4 -8.41 -5.79 -16.89
C ASP A 4 -8.83 -7.27 -16.88
N GLU A 5 -7.93 -8.17 -16.49
CA GLU A 5 -8.20 -9.59 -16.27
C GLU A 5 -9.29 -9.81 -15.21
N THR A 6 -9.20 -9.12 -14.07
CA THR A 6 -10.23 -9.18 -13.02
C THR A 6 -11.57 -8.65 -13.54
N ARG A 7 -11.56 -7.59 -14.35
CA ARG A 7 -12.78 -7.03 -14.95
C ARG A 7 -13.43 -8.04 -15.90
N ASP A 8 -12.65 -8.69 -16.74
CA ASP A 8 -13.18 -9.66 -17.71
C ASP A 8 -13.67 -10.93 -17.02
N ALA A 9 -12.98 -11.40 -15.98
CA ALA A 9 -13.45 -12.48 -15.13
C ALA A 9 -14.78 -12.15 -14.42
N MET A 10 -14.92 -10.93 -13.91
CA MET A 10 -16.18 -10.45 -13.33
C MET A 10 -17.31 -10.42 -14.36
N LYS A 11 -17.06 -9.93 -15.58
CA LYS A 11 -18.05 -9.96 -16.66
C LYS A 11 -18.49 -11.39 -16.96
N GLU A 12 -17.56 -12.34 -17.02
CA GLU A 12 -17.88 -13.75 -17.27
C GLU A 12 -18.74 -14.33 -16.12
N ALA A 13 -18.38 -14.05 -14.87
CA ALA A 13 -19.12 -14.51 -13.71
C ALA A 13 -20.55 -13.93 -13.67
N TYR A 14 -20.72 -12.63 -13.94
CA TYR A 14 -22.05 -12.00 -14.04
C TYR A 14 -22.87 -12.56 -15.21
N LYS A 15 -22.25 -12.88 -16.34
CA LYS A 15 -22.94 -13.51 -17.47
C LYS A 15 -23.53 -14.86 -17.07
N TRP A 16 -22.76 -15.71 -16.38
CA TRP A 16 -23.25 -17.00 -15.88
C TRP A 16 -24.35 -16.83 -14.85
N LEU A 17 -24.21 -15.86 -13.94
CA LEU A 17 -25.25 -15.53 -12.96
C LEU A 17 -26.57 -15.12 -13.64
N SER A 18 -26.52 -14.27 -14.67
CA SER A 18 -27.70 -13.89 -15.44
C SER A 18 -28.39 -15.10 -16.10
N ILE A 19 -27.61 -16.01 -16.68
CA ILE A 19 -28.14 -17.26 -17.27
C ILE A 19 -28.81 -18.12 -16.20
N SER A 20 -28.20 -18.25 -15.01
CA SER A 20 -28.77 -19.04 -13.91
C SER A 20 -30.07 -18.44 -13.39
N ILE A 21 -30.16 -17.10 -13.28
CA ILE A 21 -31.38 -16.38 -12.87
C ILE A 21 -32.50 -16.62 -13.89
N LEU A 22 -32.19 -16.56 -15.20
CA LEU A 22 -33.18 -16.77 -16.26
C LEU A 22 -33.74 -18.20 -16.27
N LYS A 23 -32.90 -19.20 -15.96
CA LYS A 23 -33.30 -20.61 -15.96
C LYS A 23 -34.06 -21.05 -14.72
N GLN A 24 -33.58 -20.69 -13.52
CA GLN A 24 -34.14 -21.20 -12.25
C GLN A 24 -35.13 -20.23 -11.60
N GLY A 25 -35.15 -18.96 -12.04
CA GLY A 25 -35.87 -17.89 -11.38
C GLY A 25 -35.16 -17.40 -10.11
N ASN A 26 -35.38 -16.12 -9.78
CA ASN A 26 -34.71 -15.45 -8.67
C ASN A 26 -35.02 -16.09 -7.30
N ARG A 27 -36.26 -16.54 -7.07
CA ARG A 27 -36.69 -17.11 -5.78
C ARG A 27 -35.99 -18.44 -5.48
N SER A 28 -35.96 -19.35 -6.45
CA SER A 28 -35.31 -20.66 -6.33
C SER A 28 -33.79 -20.51 -6.14
N LEU A 29 -33.17 -19.57 -6.88
CA LEU A 29 -31.75 -19.28 -6.77
C LEU A 29 -31.36 -18.75 -5.39
N ARG A 30 -32.16 -17.84 -4.83
CA ARG A 30 -31.95 -17.33 -3.46
C ARG A 30 -32.08 -18.43 -2.41
N GLN A 31 -33.06 -19.32 -2.57
CA GLN A 31 -33.23 -20.46 -1.66
C GLN A 31 -32.03 -21.41 -1.73
N ALA A 32 -31.54 -21.71 -2.93
CA ALA A 32 -30.34 -22.51 -3.13
C ALA A 32 -29.09 -21.85 -2.54
N ALA A 33 -28.97 -20.51 -2.63
CA ALA A 33 -27.84 -19.76 -2.07
C ALA A 33 -27.70 -19.94 -0.56
N PHE A 34 -28.80 -20.01 0.20
CA PHE A 34 -28.75 -20.22 1.66
C PHE A 34 -28.18 -21.59 2.06
N GLY A 35 -28.37 -22.61 1.23
CA GLY A 35 -27.81 -23.95 1.46
C GLY A 35 -26.39 -24.13 0.94
N THR A 36 -25.79 -23.10 0.33
CA THR A 36 -24.46 -23.22 -0.28
C THR A 36 -23.34 -23.04 0.74
N VAL A 37 -22.35 -23.92 0.67
CA VAL A 37 -21.09 -23.77 1.40
C VAL A 37 -20.14 -22.90 0.56
N PRO A 38 -19.35 -22.00 1.19
CA PRO A 38 -18.32 -21.23 0.49
C PRO A 38 -17.35 -22.13 -0.28
N MET A 39 -17.01 -21.74 -1.51
CA MET A 39 -16.01 -22.45 -2.33
C MET A 39 -14.61 -21.84 -2.24
N LEU A 40 -14.47 -20.76 -1.47
CA LEU A 40 -13.22 -20.05 -1.29
C LEU A 40 -13.07 -19.74 0.19
N SER A 41 -11.99 -20.20 0.80
CA SER A 41 -11.53 -19.66 2.08
C SER A 41 -10.55 -18.53 1.77
N VAL A 42 -10.73 -17.40 2.44
CA VAL A 42 -9.86 -16.23 2.30
C VAL A 42 -9.28 -15.92 3.66
N SER A 43 -7.95 -16.01 3.78
CA SER A 43 -7.23 -15.59 4.98
C SER A 43 -6.41 -14.34 4.67
N ILE A 44 -6.47 -13.36 5.57
CA ILE A 44 -5.76 -12.09 5.44
C ILE A 44 -4.71 -12.04 6.54
N LEU A 45 -3.44 -12.03 6.15
CA LEU A 45 -2.31 -11.98 7.07
C LEU A 45 -1.52 -10.69 6.82
N PRO A 46 -1.19 -9.92 7.88
CA PRO A 46 -0.36 -8.74 7.71
C PRO A 46 1.07 -9.13 7.33
N LYS A 47 1.59 -8.54 6.25
CA LYS A 47 2.98 -8.70 5.80
C LYS A 47 3.70 -7.36 5.90
N ARG A 48 4.98 -7.39 6.24
CA ARG A 48 5.82 -6.19 6.37
C ARG A 48 6.97 -6.24 5.38
N SER A 49 7.20 -5.15 4.65
CA SER A 49 8.37 -4.99 3.79
C SER A 49 8.79 -3.51 3.76
N LEU A 50 10.09 -3.23 3.88
CA LEU A 50 10.66 -1.87 3.86
C LEU A 50 9.98 -0.89 4.85
N GLY A 51 9.56 -1.40 6.02
CA GLY A 51 8.85 -0.61 7.04
C GLY A 51 7.39 -0.32 6.72
N VAL A 52 6.87 -0.81 5.59
CA VAL A 52 5.47 -0.68 5.19
C VAL A 52 4.75 -1.99 5.47
N GLU A 53 3.66 -1.91 6.23
CA GLU A 53 2.76 -3.04 6.47
C GLU A 53 1.66 -3.03 5.43
N TYR A 54 1.37 -4.17 4.81
CA TYR A 54 0.25 -4.34 3.89
C TYR A 54 -0.38 -5.74 4.11
N PRO A 55 -1.70 -5.88 3.90
CA PRO A 55 -2.36 -7.17 4.01
C PRO A 55 -1.92 -8.07 2.84
N SER A 56 -1.56 -9.31 3.14
CA SER A 56 -1.37 -10.37 2.15
C SER A 56 -2.57 -11.31 2.21
N ILE A 57 -3.14 -11.64 1.06
CA ILE A 57 -4.41 -12.36 0.99
C ILE A 57 -4.16 -13.73 0.36
N THR A 58 -4.35 -14.80 1.15
CA THR A 58 -4.27 -16.17 0.66
C THR A 58 -5.69 -16.68 0.41
N SER A 59 -5.94 -17.15 -0.81
CA SER A 59 -7.23 -17.72 -1.21
C SER A 59 -7.07 -19.20 -1.53
N GLU A 60 -7.72 -20.08 -0.77
CA GLU A 60 -7.73 -21.52 -1.03
C GLU A 60 -9.08 -21.96 -1.59
N ARG A 61 -9.05 -22.73 -2.68
CA ARG A 61 -10.28 -23.32 -3.25
C ARG A 61 -10.73 -24.49 -2.41
N LEU A 62 -11.98 -24.46 -2.00
CA LEU A 62 -12.65 -25.57 -1.34
C LEU A 62 -13.35 -26.46 -2.40
N PRO A 63 -13.41 -27.78 -2.20
CA PRO A 63 -14.03 -28.70 -3.15
C PRO A 63 -15.51 -28.37 -3.32
N LEU A 64 -16.00 -28.49 -4.56
CA LEU A 64 -17.40 -28.25 -4.90
C LEU A 64 -18.27 -29.28 -4.18
N LYS A 65 -19.01 -28.83 -3.16
CA LYS A 65 -20.08 -29.65 -2.57
C LYS A 65 -21.35 -29.45 -3.40
N PRO A 66 -21.95 -30.55 -3.92
CA PRO A 66 -23.19 -30.48 -4.67
C PRO A 66 -24.31 -30.00 -3.73
N VAL A 67 -25.11 -29.05 -4.20
CA VAL A 67 -26.20 -28.46 -3.42
C VAL A 67 -27.50 -29.08 -3.93
N GLY A 68 -27.99 -30.10 -3.23
CA GLY A 68 -29.32 -30.70 -3.37
C GLY A 68 -29.74 -31.20 -4.77
N LEU A 69 -30.13 -32.47 -4.89
CA LEU A 69 -30.55 -33.09 -6.16
C LEU A 69 -31.79 -32.46 -6.84
N LEU A 70 -32.60 -31.66 -6.11
CA LEU A 70 -33.83 -31.07 -6.61
C LEU A 70 -33.71 -29.55 -6.75
N GLY A 71 -33.51 -29.10 -7.99
CA GLY A 71 -33.67 -27.69 -8.37
C GLY A 71 -32.39 -26.92 -8.69
N THR A 72 -31.21 -27.55 -8.61
CA THR A 72 -29.95 -26.97 -9.09
C THR A 72 -29.65 -27.41 -10.54
N ASP A 73 -29.35 -26.44 -11.41
CA ASP A 73 -28.93 -26.69 -12.80
C ASP A 73 -27.40 -26.57 -12.92
N VAL A 74 -26.83 -27.13 -13.99
CA VAL A 74 -25.41 -26.98 -14.34
C VAL A 74 -25.00 -25.51 -14.44
N SER A 75 -25.91 -24.61 -14.84
CA SER A 75 -25.64 -23.17 -14.86
C SER A 75 -25.34 -22.61 -13.46
N PHE A 76 -25.94 -23.17 -12.41
CA PHE A 76 -25.74 -22.73 -11.04
C PHE A 76 -24.34 -23.09 -10.54
N ASP A 77 -23.91 -24.33 -10.77
CA ASP A 77 -22.56 -24.78 -10.39
C ASP A 77 -21.48 -24.04 -11.17
N ARG A 78 -21.73 -23.74 -12.45
CA ARG A 78 -20.81 -22.92 -13.26
C ARG A 78 -20.74 -21.47 -12.80
N THR A 79 -21.87 -20.90 -12.40
CA THR A 79 -21.93 -19.56 -11.79
C THR A 79 -21.09 -19.54 -10.52
N ARG A 80 -21.30 -20.54 -9.66
CA ARG A 80 -20.58 -20.76 -8.40
C ARG A 80 -19.06 -20.80 -8.61
N GLU A 81 -18.60 -21.63 -9.54
CA GLU A 81 -17.18 -21.74 -9.91
C GLU A 81 -16.62 -20.39 -10.40
N LYS A 82 -17.27 -19.76 -11.37
CA LYS A 82 -16.81 -18.49 -11.94
C LYS A 82 -16.81 -17.33 -10.95
N MET A 83 -17.76 -17.33 -10.01
CA MET A 83 -17.78 -16.35 -8.92
C MET A 83 -16.61 -16.56 -7.95
N ALA A 84 -16.28 -17.81 -7.62
CA ALA A 84 -15.12 -18.10 -6.78
C ALA A 84 -13.81 -17.62 -7.44
N ASP A 85 -13.66 -17.82 -8.74
CA ASP A 85 -12.51 -17.39 -9.53
C ASP A 85 -12.39 -15.86 -9.57
N ALA A 86 -13.53 -15.19 -9.78
CA ALA A 86 -13.58 -13.73 -9.78
C ALA A 86 -13.22 -13.14 -8.40
N VAL A 87 -13.71 -13.74 -7.30
CA VAL A 87 -13.38 -13.32 -5.94
C VAL A 87 -11.88 -13.53 -5.64
N ALA A 88 -11.29 -14.65 -6.07
CA ALA A 88 -9.86 -14.89 -5.90
C ALA A 88 -9.01 -13.84 -6.65
N MET A 89 -9.41 -13.47 -7.87
CA MET A 89 -8.75 -12.39 -8.61
C MET A 89 -8.93 -11.01 -7.97
N LEU A 90 -10.12 -10.72 -7.43
CA LEU A 90 -10.38 -9.48 -6.68
C LEU A 90 -9.54 -9.38 -5.41
N ALA A 91 -9.41 -10.48 -4.67
CA ALA A 91 -8.56 -10.56 -3.50
C ALA A 91 -7.10 -10.20 -3.85
N ARG A 92 -6.57 -10.83 -4.90
CA ARG A 92 -5.20 -10.55 -5.38
C ARG A 92 -5.02 -9.10 -5.87
N LEU A 93 -6.02 -8.55 -6.55
CA LEU A 93 -6.00 -7.15 -6.99
C LEU A 93 -6.00 -6.20 -5.78
N GLY A 94 -6.85 -6.47 -4.79
CA GLY A 94 -6.95 -5.68 -3.57
C GLY A 94 -5.66 -5.67 -2.75
N GLU A 95 -4.98 -6.82 -2.64
CA GLU A 95 -3.65 -6.90 -2.01
C GLU A 95 -2.64 -5.95 -2.69
N LEU A 96 -2.54 -6.03 -4.02
CA LEU A 96 -1.57 -5.23 -4.78
C LEU A 96 -1.90 -3.73 -4.76
N GLU A 97 -3.17 -3.36 -4.92
CA GLU A 97 -3.60 -1.96 -4.85
C GLU A 97 -3.35 -1.36 -3.46
N MET A 98 -3.66 -2.11 -2.40
CA MET A 98 -3.42 -1.68 -1.03
C MET A 98 -1.91 -1.52 -0.75
N ALA A 99 -1.10 -2.48 -1.18
CA ALA A 99 0.35 -2.43 -1.05
C ALA A 99 0.94 -1.22 -1.80
N LEU A 100 0.51 -0.99 -3.04
CA LEU A 100 0.95 0.15 -3.84
C LEU A 100 0.59 1.48 -3.18
N ASN A 101 -0.65 1.63 -2.71
CA ASN A 101 -1.11 2.86 -2.06
C ASN A 101 -0.29 3.17 -0.80
N ARG A 102 -0.04 2.17 0.05
CA ARG A 102 0.78 2.36 1.27
C ARG A 102 2.23 2.70 0.94
N LEU A 103 2.81 2.03 -0.06
CA LEU A 103 4.17 2.34 -0.53
C LEU A 103 4.29 3.76 -1.07
N MET A 104 3.31 4.21 -1.87
CA MET A 104 3.28 5.58 -2.38
C MET A 104 3.18 6.63 -1.26
N GLU A 105 2.42 6.35 -0.20
CA GLU A 105 2.30 7.26 0.93
C GLU A 105 3.64 7.41 1.67
N GLU A 106 4.32 6.30 1.95
CA GLU A 106 5.65 6.32 2.60
C GLU A 106 6.72 6.95 1.71
N GLN A 107 6.68 6.70 0.39
CA GLN A 107 7.58 7.34 -0.57
C GLN A 107 7.40 8.87 -0.57
N ARG A 108 6.16 9.37 -0.49
CA ARG A 108 5.88 10.81 -0.35
C ARG A 108 6.41 11.39 0.96
N LYS A 109 6.28 10.66 2.08
CA LYS A 109 6.83 11.09 3.38
C LYS A 109 8.36 11.17 3.32
N ALA A 110 9.01 10.16 2.75
CA ALA A 110 10.45 10.14 2.55
C ALA A 110 10.91 11.32 1.66
N GLN A 111 10.22 11.57 0.54
CA GLN A 111 10.54 12.69 -0.35
C GLN A 111 10.42 14.04 0.34
N LYS A 112 9.38 14.25 1.15
CA LYS A 112 9.23 15.48 1.95
C LYS A 112 10.38 15.67 2.92
N ARG A 113 10.83 14.60 3.60
CA ARG A 113 11.98 14.65 4.52
C ARG A 113 13.27 15.00 3.79
N VAL A 114 13.52 14.39 2.63
CA VAL A 114 14.71 14.68 1.80
C VAL A 114 14.68 16.15 1.34
N ASN A 115 13.53 16.66 0.92
CA ASN A 115 13.40 18.06 0.51
C ASN A 115 13.62 19.03 1.67
N ALA A 116 13.07 18.74 2.85
CA ALA A 116 13.30 19.55 4.05
C ALA A 116 14.79 19.58 4.45
N LEU A 117 15.48 18.43 4.34
CA LEU A 117 16.91 18.34 4.58
C LEU A 117 17.70 19.20 3.58
N LYS A 118 17.44 19.02 2.28
CA LYS A 118 18.17 19.68 1.20
C LYS A 118 18.02 21.20 1.22
N TYR A 119 16.79 21.70 1.38
CA TYR A 119 16.49 23.11 1.15
C TYR A 119 16.39 23.95 2.42
N ASN A 120 16.13 23.35 3.58
CA ASN A 120 15.99 24.10 4.85
C ASN A 120 17.14 23.78 5.81
N ILE A 121 17.30 22.50 6.18
CA ILE A 121 18.18 22.10 7.28
C ILE A 121 19.66 22.26 6.90
N ILE A 122 20.11 21.70 5.77
CA ILE A 122 21.51 21.79 5.33
C ILE A 122 21.95 23.26 5.12
N PRO A 123 21.19 24.12 4.41
CA PRO A 123 21.56 25.53 4.27
C PRO A 123 21.61 26.27 5.60
N ARG A 124 20.68 25.99 6.52
CA ARG A 124 20.67 26.60 7.86
C ARG A 124 21.94 26.23 8.63
N TYR A 125 22.31 24.95 8.68
CA TYR A 125 23.55 24.55 9.36
C TYR A 125 24.79 25.16 8.71
N ARG A 126 24.86 25.23 7.37
CA ARG A 126 25.96 25.92 6.68
C ARG A 126 26.07 27.40 7.06
N ARG A 127 24.95 28.10 7.26
CA ARG A 127 24.96 29.48 7.77
C ARG A 127 25.48 29.55 9.21
N THR A 128 25.01 28.68 10.09
CA THR A 128 25.48 28.62 11.48
C THR A 128 26.99 28.37 11.56
N ILE A 129 27.52 27.43 10.76
CA ILE A 129 28.97 27.16 10.72
C ILE A 129 29.76 28.41 10.29
N ARG A 130 29.29 29.13 9.26
CA ARG A 130 29.95 30.38 8.82
C ARG A 130 29.91 31.45 9.90
N PHE A 131 28.79 31.59 10.61
CA PHE A 131 28.66 32.55 11.70
C PHE A 131 29.64 32.24 12.84
N ILE A 132 29.70 30.98 13.29
CA ILE A 132 30.64 30.57 14.34
C ILE A 132 32.08 30.82 13.91
N ARG A 133 32.44 30.48 12.66
CA ARG A 133 33.79 30.73 12.14
C ARG A 133 34.14 32.22 12.13
N ALA A 134 33.22 33.07 11.65
CA ALA A 134 33.44 34.51 11.62
C ALA A 134 33.61 35.11 13.02
N ALA A 135 32.83 34.64 14.00
CA ALA A 135 32.95 35.07 15.39
C ALA A 135 34.31 34.67 16.00
N LEU A 136 34.77 33.44 15.77
CA LEU A 136 36.07 32.97 16.24
C LEU A 136 37.23 33.74 15.59
N GLU A 137 37.16 33.99 14.27
CA GLU A 137 38.18 34.78 13.57
C GLU A 137 38.23 36.22 14.09
N GLU A 138 37.09 36.81 14.47
CA GLU A 138 37.05 38.16 15.05
C GLU A 138 37.64 38.19 16.47
N GLU A 139 37.39 37.14 17.27
CA GLU A 139 37.98 36.98 18.60
C GLU A 139 39.51 36.81 18.53
N GLU A 140 40.01 36.00 17.57
CA GLU A 140 41.44 35.88 17.27
C GLU A 140 42.06 37.22 16.83
N ARG A 141 41.37 37.98 15.98
CA ARG A 141 41.83 39.33 15.57
C ARG A 141 41.94 40.28 16.76
N ASN A 142 40.92 40.30 17.64
CA ASN A 142 40.92 41.16 18.82
C ASN A 142 42.04 40.80 19.81
N THR A 143 42.28 39.51 20.05
CA THR A 143 43.34 39.06 20.95
C THR A 143 44.73 39.44 20.40
N LEU A 144 44.97 39.28 19.10
CA LEU A 144 46.21 39.73 18.46
C LEU A 144 46.43 41.23 18.58
N PHE A 145 45.37 42.03 18.40
CA PHE A 145 45.43 43.48 18.57
C PHE A 145 45.79 43.89 20.01
N GLN A 146 45.16 43.24 21.01
CA GLN A 146 45.49 43.48 22.43
C GLN A 146 46.95 43.14 22.75
N ILE A 147 47.46 42.01 22.25
CA ILE A 147 48.87 41.63 22.44
C ILE A 147 49.81 42.67 21.82
N LYS A 148 49.47 43.20 20.64
CA LYS A 148 50.27 44.22 19.96
C LYS A 148 50.37 45.51 20.79
N ILE A 149 49.25 46.02 21.29
CA ILE A 149 49.24 47.23 22.14
C ILE A 149 50.07 47.02 23.41
N LEU A 150 49.92 45.88 24.08
CA LEU A 150 50.66 45.59 25.30
C LEU A 150 52.18 45.57 25.06
N ARG A 151 52.63 45.07 23.91
CA ARG A 151 54.05 45.13 23.52
C ARG A 151 54.54 46.56 23.30
N GLU A 152 53.80 47.37 22.55
CA GLU A 152 54.15 48.78 22.29
C GLU A 152 54.25 49.59 23.59
N GLN A 153 53.41 49.30 24.59
CA GLN A 153 53.48 49.94 25.91
C GLN A 153 54.67 49.47 26.76
N SER A 154 55.18 48.26 26.54
CA SER A 154 56.33 47.73 27.28
C SER A 154 57.69 48.17 26.71
N GLU A 155 57.70 48.61 25.45
CA GLU A 155 58.91 49.10 24.76
C GLU A 155 59.08 50.63 24.85
N ALA A 156 58.09 51.35 25.39
CA ALA A 156 58.12 52.79 25.68
C ALA A 156 58.49 53.06 27.15
#